data_AF-A0A397I902-F1
#
_entry.id   AF-A0A397I902-F1
#
_cell.length_a   1.000
_cell.length_b   1.000
_cell.length_c   1.000
_cell.angle_alpha   90.00
_cell.angle_beta   90.00
_cell.angle_gamma   90.00
#
_symmetry.space_group_name_H-M   'P 1'
#
loop_
_entity.id
_entity.type
_entity.pdbx_description
1 polymer ?
#
loop_
_entity_poly.entity_id
_entity_poly.type
_entity_poly.pdbx_seq_one_letter_code
_entity_poly.pdbx_strand_id
1 'polypeptide(L)'
;MARLENAVMAPDILMVQHVSERISSRLSEPEERFRNALQEALKIADKQNTVMGVSSVKCLQILDKRIKKGQLLKLFRPFKDGATAHALPSRQYHQDVINLYNSILNDCKNSQRKIEFAKWSSLIQDYWRAVSHEDFAVRFKNIKEIYEFIDLGKRITKVKETIDEAFFKHEEQITQKFRSELQKWSHEDKKNSDLKNKCSELIKEGLKDVPRFNENCEGCKKTNKERENLKTYLKENKTDERCEIEIKGYIKQHYNLTFIKLTRILDAHFIRKGFSSECLEIINKGIEEIIQGERFSDEELIEQIDQEVKDEFGHVESLFNQYKKEILPDLYKCKAFEFGVGSFTIERCLDNTDVNEIEKKLDDLTDIIFKRRNSRHFYPGIVRDLRKEIDNILNEISKSWNQRFISEFKRNVNLYALLMFKTKMVSYQENWDRENGPLSVLDQKKEEYIKLIDAQFQYRFTLVSESHIIGIIY
;
A
#
# COMPACT_ATOMS: atom_id res chain seq x y z
N MET A 1 -45.32 3.03 -48.65
CA MET A 1 -44.37 2.82 -47.55
C MET A 1 -44.95 3.34 -46.26
N ALA A 2 -45.24 2.46 -45.29
CA ALA A 2 -45.42 2.90 -43.92
C ALA A 2 -44.11 3.52 -43.45
N ARG A 3 -44.10 4.82 -43.12
CA ARG A 3 -42.88 5.51 -42.65
C ARG A 3 -42.76 5.31 -41.15
N LEU A 4 -41.56 5.11 -40.60
CA LEU A 4 -41.33 5.02 -39.14
C LEU A 4 -41.91 6.21 -38.36
N GLU A 5 -41.97 7.38 -39.01
CA GLU A 5 -42.63 8.58 -38.50
C GLU A 5 -44.13 8.36 -38.21
N ASN A 6 -44.81 7.55 -39.02
CA ASN A 6 -46.22 7.18 -38.85
C ASN A 6 -46.40 6.15 -37.72
N ALA A 7 -45.39 5.31 -37.48
CA ALA A 7 -45.29 4.40 -36.33
C ALA A 7 -44.87 5.13 -35.04
N VAL A 8 -44.63 6.45 -35.11
CA VAL A 8 -44.22 7.30 -33.98
C VAL A 8 -42.92 6.78 -33.32
N MET A 9 -42.05 6.16 -34.10
CA MET A 9 -40.72 5.77 -33.64
C MET A 9 -39.74 6.91 -33.84
N ALA A 10 -39.25 7.49 -32.74
CA ALA A 10 -38.04 8.31 -32.76
C ALA A 10 -36.82 7.40 -32.56
N PRO A 11 -35.65 7.72 -33.11
CA PRO A 11 -34.42 7.07 -32.68
C PRO A 11 -34.19 7.37 -31.20
N ASP A 12 -34.45 6.38 -30.35
CA ASP A 12 -34.10 6.39 -28.93
C ASP A 12 -32.65 5.93 -28.78
N ILE A 13 -31.74 6.81 -29.15
CA ILE A 13 -30.33 6.63 -28.84
C ILE A 13 -30.13 7.08 -27.39
N LEU A 14 -29.76 6.13 -26.53
CA LEU A 14 -29.23 6.39 -25.19
C LEU A 14 -27.75 6.01 -25.22
N MET A 15 -26.89 7.00 -25.00
CA MET A 15 -25.46 6.78 -24.87
C MET A 15 -25.13 6.60 -23.40
N VAL A 16 -24.54 5.48 -23.06
CA VAL A 16 -24.01 5.21 -21.72
C VAL A 16 -22.50 5.27 -21.80
N GLN A 17 -21.89 6.13 -20.98
CA GLN A 17 -20.44 6.22 -20.89
C GLN A 17 -19.98 5.83 -19.49
N HIS A 18 -19.11 4.83 -19.42
CA HIS A 18 -18.45 4.43 -18.17
C HIS A 18 -17.27 5.36 -17.89
N VAL A 19 -17.31 6.00 -16.72
CA VAL A 19 -16.25 6.86 -16.21
C VAL A 19 -15.27 5.99 -15.43
N SER A 20 -13.99 6.04 -15.79
CA SER A 20 -12.90 5.56 -14.94
C SER A 20 -12.22 6.75 -14.25
N GLU A 21 -11.55 6.53 -13.11
CA GLU A 21 -10.86 7.59 -12.36
C GLU A 21 -9.90 8.42 -13.24
N ARG A 22 -9.29 7.79 -14.25
CA ARG A 22 -8.38 8.43 -15.22
C ARG A 22 -9.06 9.37 -16.23
N ILE A 23 -10.37 9.27 -16.42
CA ILE A 23 -11.14 10.00 -17.45
C ILE A 23 -12.05 11.08 -16.81
N SER A 24 -12.06 11.19 -15.48
CA SER A 24 -12.87 12.16 -14.73
C SER A 24 -12.69 13.62 -15.17
N SER A 25 -11.51 13.99 -15.69
CA SER A 25 -11.22 15.34 -16.21
C SER A 25 -11.66 15.59 -17.66
N ARG A 26 -12.13 14.56 -18.39
CA ARG A 26 -12.51 14.62 -19.82
C ARG A 26 -13.96 14.22 -20.09
N LEU A 27 -14.83 14.34 -19.09
CA LEU A 27 -16.22 13.86 -19.14
C LEU A 27 -17.05 14.48 -20.28
N SER A 28 -16.74 15.71 -20.70
CA SER A 28 -17.46 16.40 -21.79
C SER A 28 -16.94 16.07 -23.19
N GLU A 29 -15.73 15.51 -23.32
CA GLU A 29 -15.04 15.36 -24.60
C GLU A 29 -15.80 14.40 -25.57
N PRO A 30 -16.35 13.25 -25.13
CA PRO A 30 -17.08 12.35 -26.02
C PRO A 30 -18.45 12.88 -26.44
N GLU A 31 -19.16 13.57 -25.55
CA GLU A 31 -20.43 14.23 -25.87
C GLU A 31 -20.22 15.30 -26.95
N GLU A 32 -19.19 16.12 -26.78
CA GLU A 32 -18.83 17.19 -27.69
C GLU A 32 -18.39 16.64 -29.06
N ARG A 33 -17.59 15.57 -29.07
CA ARG A 33 -17.22 14.85 -30.31
C ARG A 33 -18.44 14.27 -31.03
N PHE A 34 -19.36 13.63 -30.29
CA PHE A 34 -20.58 13.08 -30.87
C PHE A 34 -21.48 14.19 -31.42
N ARG A 35 -21.64 15.29 -30.69
CA ARG A 35 -22.40 16.47 -31.12
C ARG A 35 -21.79 17.09 -32.39
N ASN A 36 -20.47 17.22 -32.45
CA ASN A 36 -19.79 17.75 -33.63
C ASN A 36 -19.98 16.83 -34.85
N ALA A 37 -19.87 15.52 -34.67
CA ALA A 37 -20.14 14.55 -35.73
C ALA A 37 -21.61 14.58 -36.19
N LEU A 38 -22.57 14.74 -35.27
CA LEU A 38 -23.99 14.88 -35.59
C LEU A 38 -24.26 16.17 -36.38
N GLN A 39 -23.60 17.28 -36.02
CA GLN A 39 -23.72 18.55 -36.75
C GLN A 39 -23.11 18.49 -38.15
N GLU A 40 -21.98 17.80 -38.32
CA GLU A 40 -21.40 17.47 -39.63
C GLU A 40 -22.40 16.64 -40.46
N ALA A 41 -22.96 15.58 -39.89
CA ALA A 41 -23.95 14.74 -40.56
C ALA A 41 -25.20 15.52 -40.96
N LEU A 42 -25.69 16.44 -40.11
CA LEU A 42 -26.78 17.36 -40.43
C LEU A 42 -26.44 18.26 -41.61
N LYS A 43 -25.23 18.86 -41.64
CA LYS A 43 -24.77 19.69 -42.76
C LYS A 43 -24.69 18.92 -44.07
N ILE A 44 -24.24 17.66 -44.02
CA ILE A 44 -24.15 16.79 -45.20
C ILE A 44 -25.55 16.42 -45.70
N ALA A 45 -26.44 16.02 -44.78
CA ALA A 45 -27.82 15.65 -45.10
C ALA A 45 -28.61 16.84 -45.68
N ASP A 46 -28.43 18.06 -45.14
CA ASP A 46 -29.04 19.28 -45.67
C ASP A 46 -28.54 19.62 -47.08
N LYS A 47 -27.27 19.35 -47.40
CA LYS A 47 -26.68 19.60 -48.73
C LYS A 47 -27.07 18.57 -49.79
N GLN A 48 -27.32 17.32 -49.40
CA GLN A 48 -27.62 16.20 -50.31
C GLN A 48 -29.13 15.90 -50.44
N ASN A 49 -29.98 16.81 -49.98
CA ASN A 49 -31.45 16.70 -49.89
C ASN A 49 -32.17 16.30 -51.20
N THR A 50 -31.48 16.34 -52.35
CA THR A 50 -32.01 16.00 -53.67
C THR A 50 -31.68 14.58 -54.16
N VAL A 51 -30.70 13.87 -53.60
CA VAL A 51 -30.19 12.59 -54.16
C VAL A 51 -30.61 11.37 -53.33
N MET A 52 -30.69 11.51 -52.02
CA MET A 52 -31.20 10.47 -51.14
C MET A 52 -32.55 10.95 -50.59
N GLY A 53 -33.65 10.32 -51.00
CA GLY A 53 -35.00 10.64 -50.55
C GLY A 53 -35.18 10.41 -49.05
N VAL A 54 -34.66 11.32 -48.23
CA VAL A 54 -34.34 11.02 -46.84
C VAL A 54 -34.96 12.06 -45.92
N SER A 55 -35.97 11.60 -45.19
CA SER A 55 -36.52 12.21 -43.99
C SER A 55 -35.57 12.19 -42.77
N SER A 56 -34.27 11.85 -42.94
CA SER A 56 -33.30 11.73 -41.82
C SER A 56 -32.97 13.05 -41.15
N VAL A 57 -33.06 14.19 -41.84
CA VAL A 57 -32.72 15.49 -41.25
C VAL A 57 -33.58 15.77 -40.01
N LYS A 58 -34.88 15.47 -40.06
CA LYS A 58 -35.79 15.65 -38.91
C LYS A 58 -35.39 14.75 -37.72
N CYS A 59 -35.01 13.50 -37.98
CA CYS A 59 -34.54 12.57 -36.96
C CYS A 59 -33.22 13.05 -36.32
N LEU A 60 -32.27 13.50 -37.14
CA LEU A 60 -31.00 14.06 -36.67
C LEU A 60 -31.20 15.37 -35.88
N GLN A 61 -32.15 16.22 -36.28
CA GLN A 61 -32.54 17.43 -35.53
C GLN A 61 -33.20 17.10 -34.18
N ILE A 62 -33.99 16.02 -34.11
CA ILE A 62 -34.56 15.53 -32.84
C ILE A 62 -33.43 15.05 -31.92
N LEU A 63 -32.46 14.31 -32.44
CA LEU A 63 -31.28 13.87 -31.68
C LEU A 63 -30.44 15.06 -31.18
N ASP A 64 -30.16 16.06 -32.03
CA ASP A 64 -29.41 17.27 -31.62
C ASP A 64 -30.14 18.05 -30.51
N LYS A 65 -31.47 18.15 -30.60
CA LYS A 65 -32.29 18.76 -29.52
C LYS A 65 -32.22 17.98 -28.21
N ARG A 66 -32.17 16.65 -28.25
CA ARG A 66 -32.05 15.80 -27.05
C ARG A 66 -30.66 15.90 -26.42
N ILE A 67 -29.60 15.96 -27.23
CA ILE A 67 -28.23 16.21 -26.75
C ILE A 67 -28.16 17.56 -26.04
N LYS A 68 -28.66 18.63 -26.66
CA LYS A 68 -28.68 19.98 -26.06
C LYS A 68 -29.44 20.06 -24.73
N LYS A 69 -30.38 19.13 -24.48
CA LYS A 69 -31.14 19.03 -23.23
C LYS A 69 -30.49 18.10 -22.20
N GLY A 70 -29.32 17.51 -22.48
CA GLY A 70 -28.65 16.55 -21.60
C GLY A 70 -29.42 15.23 -21.45
N GLN A 71 -30.30 14.90 -22.40
CA GLN A 71 -31.18 13.73 -22.31
C GLN A 71 -30.58 12.47 -22.94
N LEU A 72 -29.48 12.61 -23.70
CA LEU A 72 -28.94 11.53 -24.53
C LEU A 72 -27.77 10.77 -23.87
N LEU A 73 -26.89 11.47 -23.14
CA LEU A 73 -25.72 10.89 -22.48
C LEU A 73 -26.00 10.66 -20.99
N LYS A 74 -25.83 9.43 -20.53
CA LYS A 74 -25.83 9.08 -19.11
C LYS A 74 -24.44 8.60 -18.71
N LEU A 75 -23.85 9.28 -17.74
CA LEU A 75 -22.56 8.92 -17.18
C LEU A 75 -22.76 7.84 -16.12
N PHE A 76 -22.02 6.75 -16.26
CA PHE A 76 -22.03 5.63 -15.33
C PHE A 76 -20.69 5.61 -14.61
N ARG A 77 -20.72 5.59 -13.28
CA ARG A 77 -19.52 5.46 -12.46
C ARG A 77 -18.96 4.03 -12.54
N PRO A 78 -17.76 3.76 -11.98
CA PRO A 78 -17.18 2.41 -12.02
C PRO A 78 -18.12 1.36 -11.42
N PHE A 79 -18.13 0.16 -12.01
CA PHE A 79 -19.00 -0.94 -11.59
C PHE A 79 -18.68 -1.47 -10.18
N LYS A 80 -17.44 -1.27 -9.69
CA LYS A 80 -16.97 -1.68 -8.36
C LYS A 80 -16.36 -0.51 -7.61
N ASP A 81 -16.48 -0.53 -6.29
CA ASP A 81 -15.84 0.45 -5.39
C ASP A 81 -14.37 0.04 -5.15
N GLY A 82 -13.53 0.24 -6.17
CA GLY A 82 -12.10 -0.02 -6.12
C GLY A 82 -11.55 -0.76 -7.35
N ALA A 83 -10.22 -0.74 -7.51
CA ALA A 83 -9.52 -1.30 -8.66
C ALA A 83 -9.22 -2.82 -8.57
N THR A 84 -9.59 -3.48 -7.48
CA THR A 84 -9.25 -4.90 -7.23
C THR A 84 -10.35 -5.85 -7.73
N ALA A 85 -9.96 -7.10 -8.06
CA ALA A 85 -10.91 -8.13 -8.48
C ALA A 85 -12.00 -8.41 -7.42
N HIS A 86 -11.66 -8.26 -6.13
CA HIS A 86 -12.52 -8.49 -4.97
C HIS A 86 -13.27 -7.25 -4.49
N ALA A 87 -13.15 -6.11 -5.16
CA ALA A 87 -13.87 -4.90 -4.78
C ALA A 87 -15.39 -5.13 -4.84
N LEU A 88 -16.08 -4.60 -3.84
CA LEU A 88 -17.53 -4.74 -3.71
C LEU A 88 -18.25 -4.04 -4.89
N PRO A 89 -19.43 -4.54 -5.31
CA PRO A 89 -20.25 -3.86 -6.32
C PRO A 89 -20.56 -2.43 -5.91
N SER A 90 -20.42 -1.49 -6.84
CA SER A 90 -20.61 -0.07 -6.54
C SER A 90 -22.08 0.26 -6.33
N ARG A 91 -22.41 0.79 -5.14
CA ARG A 91 -23.74 1.37 -4.89
C ARG A 91 -24.02 2.55 -5.81
N GLN A 92 -22.97 3.29 -6.18
CA GLN A 92 -23.07 4.44 -7.06
C GLN A 92 -23.46 4.04 -8.49
N TYR A 93 -22.86 2.96 -9.01
CA TYR A 93 -23.24 2.37 -10.29
C TYR A 93 -24.71 1.93 -10.30
N HIS A 94 -25.16 1.26 -9.23
CA HIS A 94 -26.56 0.85 -9.10
C HIS A 94 -27.51 2.06 -9.15
N GLN A 95 -27.14 3.16 -8.48
CA GLN A 95 -27.91 4.39 -8.53
C GLN A 95 -27.93 5.01 -9.95
N ASP A 96 -26.83 4.94 -10.70
CA ASP A 96 -26.79 5.41 -12.10
C ASP A 96 -27.75 4.61 -12.99
N VAL A 97 -27.83 3.29 -12.78
CA VAL A 97 -28.81 2.41 -13.46
C VAL A 97 -30.24 2.79 -13.11
N ILE A 98 -30.55 3.00 -11.81
CA ILE A 98 -31.88 3.44 -11.38
C ILE A 98 -32.23 4.80 -12.02
N ASN A 99 -31.29 5.73 -12.04
CA ASN A 99 -31.49 7.05 -12.64
C ASN A 99 -31.77 6.96 -14.15
N LEU A 100 -31.10 6.04 -14.86
CA LEU A 100 -31.39 5.75 -16.26
C LEU A 100 -32.83 5.24 -16.43
N TYR A 101 -33.25 4.24 -15.65
CA TYR A 101 -34.62 3.72 -15.72
C TYR A 101 -35.67 4.80 -15.43
N ASN A 102 -35.45 5.63 -14.41
CA ASN A 102 -36.34 6.74 -14.10
C ASN A 102 -36.40 7.77 -15.23
N SER A 103 -35.28 8.04 -15.89
CA SER A 103 -35.24 8.92 -17.07
C SER A 103 -36.08 8.36 -18.22
N ILE A 104 -35.94 7.07 -18.51
CA ILE A 104 -36.71 6.38 -19.56
C ILE A 104 -38.21 6.42 -19.22
N LEU A 105 -38.58 6.08 -17.99
CA LEU A 105 -39.98 6.08 -17.55
C LEU A 105 -40.59 7.49 -17.59
N ASN A 106 -39.83 8.52 -17.21
CA ASN A 106 -40.29 9.91 -17.30
C ASN A 106 -40.45 10.36 -18.75
N ASP A 107 -39.53 10.02 -19.64
CA ASP A 107 -39.65 10.32 -21.07
C ASP A 107 -40.86 9.61 -21.68
N CYS A 108 -41.11 8.33 -21.33
CA CYS A 108 -42.29 7.60 -21.76
C CYS A 108 -43.59 8.23 -21.23
N LYS A 109 -43.63 8.66 -19.96
CA LYS A 109 -44.81 9.34 -19.37
C LYS A 109 -45.10 10.70 -20.01
N ASN A 110 -44.05 11.45 -20.33
CA ASN A 110 -44.15 12.77 -20.94
C ASN A 110 -44.35 12.71 -22.46
N SER A 111 -44.29 11.53 -23.07
CA SER A 111 -44.63 11.34 -24.47
C SER A 111 -46.10 11.68 -24.71
N GLN A 112 -46.35 12.78 -25.41
CA GLN A 112 -47.70 13.27 -25.71
C GLN A 112 -48.46 12.38 -26.72
N ARG A 113 -47.81 11.38 -27.33
CA ARG A 113 -48.37 10.62 -28.46
C ARG A 113 -48.62 9.17 -28.07
N LYS A 114 -49.88 8.86 -27.76
CA LYS A 114 -50.36 7.50 -27.49
C LYS A 114 -50.82 6.85 -28.79
N ILE A 115 -50.39 5.62 -29.05
CA ILE A 115 -50.83 4.79 -30.17
C ILE A 115 -51.33 3.46 -29.62
N GLU A 116 -52.40 2.92 -30.20
CA GLU A 116 -52.85 1.56 -29.87
C GLU A 116 -51.83 0.54 -30.33
N PHE A 117 -51.58 -0.47 -29.49
CA PHE A 117 -50.61 -1.52 -29.78
C PHE A 117 -50.90 -2.24 -31.11
N ALA A 118 -52.17 -2.52 -31.42
CA ALA A 118 -52.55 -3.16 -32.68
C ALA A 118 -52.17 -2.31 -33.90
N LYS A 119 -52.42 -0.99 -33.82
CA LYS A 119 -52.06 -0.05 -34.88
C LYS A 119 -50.54 0.09 -35.01
N TRP A 120 -49.82 0.17 -33.90
CA TRP A 120 -48.36 0.18 -33.88
C TRP A 120 -47.79 -1.10 -34.50
N SER A 121 -48.28 -2.27 -34.09
CA SER A 121 -47.84 -3.57 -34.61
C SER A 121 -48.07 -3.67 -36.11
N SER A 122 -49.22 -3.23 -36.62
CA SER A 122 -49.49 -3.21 -38.07
C SER A 122 -48.50 -2.29 -38.79
N LEU A 123 -48.27 -1.08 -38.28
CA LEU A 123 -47.34 -0.12 -38.89
C LEU A 123 -45.90 -0.66 -38.91
N ILE A 124 -45.47 -1.36 -37.87
CA ILE A 124 -44.15 -2.02 -37.81
C ILE A 124 -44.08 -3.17 -38.80
N GLN A 125 -45.11 -4.01 -38.88
CA GLN A 125 -45.15 -5.11 -39.85
C GLN A 125 -45.13 -4.60 -41.29
N ASP A 126 -45.88 -3.53 -41.59
CA ASP A 126 -45.93 -2.92 -42.91
C ASP A 126 -44.61 -2.23 -43.27
N TYR A 127 -43.96 -1.57 -42.30
CA TYR A 127 -42.61 -1.03 -42.46
C TYR A 127 -41.60 -2.16 -42.68
N TRP A 128 -41.64 -3.20 -41.85
CA TRP A 128 -40.72 -4.33 -41.94
C TRP A 128 -40.85 -5.06 -43.27
N ARG A 129 -42.07 -5.32 -43.76
CA ARG A 129 -42.31 -5.88 -45.10
C ARG A 129 -41.75 -4.99 -46.21
N ALA A 130 -41.85 -3.66 -46.05
CA ALA A 130 -41.31 -2.72 -47.04
C ALA A 130 -39.76 -2.73 -47.06
N VAL A 131 -39.12 -2.81 -45.89
CA VAL A 131 -37.65 -2.73 -45.76
C VAL A 131 -36.98 -4.11 -45.84
N SER A 132 -37.69 -5.21 -45.58
CA SER A 132 -37.15 -6.57 -45.66
C SER A 132 -36.84 -7.01 -47.09
N HIS A 133 -37.48 -6.39 -48.07
CA HIS A 133 -37.24 -6.61 -49.49
C HIS A 133 -36.34 -5.55 -50.12
N GLU A 134 -36.13 -4.42 -49.44
CA GLU A 134 -35.05 -3.52 -49.78
C GLU A 134 -33.75 -4.13 -49.27
N ASP A 135 -32.68 -4.00 -50.06
CA ASP A 135 -31.33 -4.47 -49.74
C ASP A 135 -30.68 -3.68 -48.56
N PHE A 136 -31.49 -3.18 -47.63
CA PHE A 136 -31.13 -2.27 -46.56
C PHE A 136 -30.16 -2.91 -45.56
N ALA A 137 -30.39 -4.18 -45.21
CA ALA A 137 -29.47 -4.97 -44.39
C ALA A 137 -28.16 -5.30 -45.12
N VAL A 138 -28.19 -5.40 -46.45
CA VAL A 138 -27.01 -5.64 -47.30
C VAL A 138 -26.17 -4.37 -47.46
N ARG A 139 -26.79 -3.19 -47.48
CA ARG A 139 -26.06 -1.91 -47.50
C ARG A 139 -25.13 -1.77 -46.30
N PHE A 140 -25.59 -1.97 -45.07
CA PHE A 140 -24.70 -1.94 -43.88
C PHE A 140 -23.60 -3.01 -43.92
N LYS A 141 -23.88 -4.20 -44.47
CA LYS A 141 -22.89 -5.26 -44.69
C LYS A 141 -21.90 -5.00 -45.81
N ASN A 142 -22.09 -3.95 -46.62
CA ASN A 142 -21.25 -3.59 -47.77
C ASN A 142 -20.77 -2.12 -47.74
N ILE A 143 -20.95 -1.39 -46.62
CA ILE A 143 -20.32 -0.07 -46.44
C ILE A 143 -18.82 -0.32 -46.33
N LYS A 144 -18.12 -0.13 -47.45
CA LYS A 144 -16.68 -0.26 -47.61
C LYS A 144 -15.93 0.46 -46.48
N GLU A 145 -16.43 1.61 -46.07
CA GLU A 145 -15.90 2.46 -45.01
C GLU A 145 -15.91 1.79 -43.61
N ILE A 146 -16.88 0.92 -43.31
CA ILE A 146 -16.92 0.18 -42.03
C ILE A 146 -15.86 -0.92 -42.01
N TYR A 147 -15.68 -1.65 -43.11
CA TYR A 147 -14.63 -2.66 -43.20
C TYR A 147 -13.25 -2.02 -43.21
N GLU A 148 -13.08 -0.88 -43.88
CA GLU A 148 -11.85 -0.09 -43.85
C GLU A 148 -11.54 0.39 -42.44
N PHE A 149 -12.54 0.88 -41.69
CA PHE A 149 -12.35 1.27 -40.28
C PHE A 149 -11.94 0.09 -39.39
N ILE A 150 -12.62 -1.07 -39.52
CA ILE A 150 -12.29 -2.28 -38.75
C ILE A 150 -10.90 -2.81 -39.12
N ASP A 151 -10.56 -2.84 -40.41
CA ASP A 151 -9.26 -3.31 -40.89
C ASP A 151 -8.12 -2.38 -40.43
N LEU A 152 -8.33 -1.06 -40.49
CA LEU A 152 -7.41 -0.07 -39.94
C LEU A 152 -7.19 -0.30 -38.44
N GLY A 153 -8.27 -0.51 -37.67
CA GLY A 153 -8.19 -0.82 -36.25
C GLY A 153 -7.36 -2.08 -35.97
N LYS A 154 -7.58 -3.16 -36.71
CA LYS A 154 -6.80 -4.40 -36.60
C LYS A 154 -5.31 -4.18 -36.89
N ARG A 155 -4.99 -3.43 -37.93
CA ARG A 155 -3.59 -3.12 -38.30
C ARG A 155 -2.89 -2.28 -37.24
N ILE A 156 -3.58 -1.27 -36.69
CA ILE A 156 -3.05 -0.44 -35.60
C ILE A 156 -2.76 -1.30 -34.36
N THR A 157 -3.70 -2.17 -33.97
CA THR A 157 -3.51 -3.08 -32.83
C THR A 157 -2.30 -3.97 -33.04
N LYS A 158 -2.16 -4.57 -34.22
CA LYS A 158 -1.01 -5.41 -34.55
C LYS A 158 0.33 -4.68 -34.45
N VAL A 159 0.39 -3.41 -34.88
CA VAL A 159 1.59 -2.57 -34.70
C VAL A 159 1.88 -2.35 -33.21
N LYS A 160 0.86 -2.03 -32.40
CA LYS A 160 1.03 -1.84 -30.94
C LYS A 160 1.54 -3.09 -30.25
N GLU A 161 0.98 -4.26 -30.54
CA GLU A 161 1.44 -5.55 -29.99
C GLU A 161 2.92 -5.80 -30.32
N THR A 162 3.35 -5.51 -31.56
CA THR A 162 4.76 -5.67 -31.93
C THR A 162 5.69 -4.69 -31.22
N ILE A 163 5.21 -3.48 -30.92
CA ILE A 163 5.95 -2.49 -30.11
C ILE A 163 6.13 -3.01 -28.70
N ASP A 164 5.06 -3.54 -28.09
CA ASP A 164 5.09 -4.09 -26.73
C ASP A 164 6.08 -5.26 -26.64
N GLU A 165 6.03 -6.21 -27.59
CA GLU A 165 6.99 -7.31 -27.71
C GLU A 165 8.45 -6.82 -27.84
N ALA A 166 8.67 -5.75 -28.61
CA ALA A 166 10.01 -5.20 -28.82
C ALA A 166 10.56 -4.57 -27.52
N PHE A 167 9.77 -3.74 -26.84
CA PHE A 167 10.19 -3.12 -25.58
C PHE A 167 10.44 -4.16 -24.48
N PHE A 168 9.59 -5.19 -24.39
CA PHE A 168 9.78 -6.28 -23.43
C PHE A 168 11.13 -7.00 -23.62
N LYS A 169 11.48 -7.37 -24.86
CA LYS A 169 12.76 -8.03 -25.16
C LYS A 169 13.96 -7.14 -24.84
N HIS A 170 13.88 -5.85 -25.16
CA HIS A 170 14.95 -4.90 -24.85
C HIS A 170 15.11 -4.67 -23.35
N GLU A 171 14.00 -4.60 -22.61
CA GLU A 171 14.01 -4.52 -21.15
C GLU A 171 14.78 -5.70 -20.54
N GLU A 172 14.49 -6.93 -20.97
CA GLU A 172 15.15 -8.14 -20.49
C GLU A 172 16.65 -8.13 -20.81
N GLN A 173 17.02 -7.80 -22.06
CA GLN A 173 18.42 -7.74 -22.49
C GLN A 173 19.22 -6.68 -21.72
N ILE A 174 18.66 -5.48 -21.54
CA ILE A 174 19.33 -4.41 -20.78
C ILE A 174 19.49 -4.82 -19.32
N THR A 175 18.45 -5.44 -18.74
CA THR A 175 18.47 -5.97 -17.36
C THR A 175 19.58 -7.00 -17.17
N GLN A 176 19.72 -7.95 -18.09
CA GLN A 176 20.80 -8.93 -18.04
C GLN A 176 22.18 -8.29 -18.20
N LYS A 177 22.33 -7.31 -19.11
CA LYS A 177 23.60 -6.61 -19.35
C LYS A 177 24.09 -5.86 -18.11
N PHE A 178 23.28 -4.98 -17.51
CA PHE A 178 23.75 -4.27 -16.32
C PHE A 178 23.92 -5.22 -15.12
N ARG A 179 23.10 -6.28 -14.97
CA ARG A 179 23.35 -7.31 -13.93
C ARG A 179 24.71 -7.97 -14.08
N SER A 180 25.11 -8.27 -15.31
CA SER A 180 26.41 -8.88 -15.61
C SER A 180 27.57 -7.92 -15.31
N GLU A 181 27.41 -6.64 -15.65
CA GLU A 181 28.39 -5.60 -15.30
C GLU A 181 28.49 -5.38 -13.78
N LEU A 182 27.35 -5.39 -13.07
CA LEU A 182 27.30 -5.27 -11.61
C LEU A 182 27.87 -6.51 -10.88
N GLN A 183 27.81 -7.70 -11.48
CA GLN A 183 28.40 -8.91 -10.91
C GLN A 183 29.93 -8.94 -11.00
N LYS A 184 30.51 -8.32 -12.03
CA LYS A 184 31.97 -8.26 -12.24
C LYS A 184 32.68 -7.26 -11.32
N TRP A 185 31.93 -6.39 -10.64
CA TRP A 185 32.48 -5.33 -9.82
C TRP A 185 32.82 -5.82 -8.40
N SER A 186 34.04 -5.54 -7.94
CA SER A 186 34.53 -5.86 -6.60
C SER A 186 34.50 -4.62 -5.69
N HIS A 187 34.50 -4.83 -4.36
CA HIS A 187 34.46 -3.75 -3.37
C HIS A 187 35.71 -2.84 -3.35
N GLU A 188 36.76 -3.15 -4.13
CA GLU A 188 38.00 -2.37 -4.16
C GLU A 188 37.97 -1.18 -5.14
N ASP A 189 36.99 -1.13 -6.06
CA ASP A 189 36.87 -0.08 -7.07
C ASP A 189 36.20 1.19 -6.49
N LYS A 190 37.03 2.14 -6.05
CA LYS A 190 36.70 3.37 -5.29
C LYS A 190 35.76 4.42 -5.93
N LYS A 191 34.92 4.11 -6.93
CA LYS A 191 33.99 5.11 -7.53
C LYS A 191 32.62 4.55 -7.92
N ASN A 192 31.72 4.43 -6.94
CA ASN A 192 30.31 4.06 -7.16
C ASN A 192 29.57 4.95 -8.19
N SER A 193 29.98 6.22 -8.35
CA SER A 193 29.42 7.15 -9.34
C SER A 193 29.65 6.70 -10.79
N ASP A 194 30.81 6.12 -11.07
CA ASP A 194 31.22 5.79 -12.44
C ASP A 194 30.46 4.57 -12.95
N LEU A 195 30.18 3.60 -12.07
CA LEU A 195 29.34 2.43 -12.38
C LEU A 195 27.87 2.83 -12.60
N LYS A 196 27.33 3.71 -11.76
CA LYS A 196 25.94 4.18 -11.89
C LYS A 196 25.75 4.92 -13.21
N ASN A 197 26.70 5.78 -13.57
CA ASN A 197 26.71 6.47 -14.85
C ASN A 197 26.82 5.49 -16.01
N LYS A 198 27.77 4.53 -15.96
CA LYS A 198 27.93 3.50 -16.99
C LYS A 198 26.65 2.69 -17.22
N CYS A 199 26.00 2.23 -16.15
CA CYS A 199 24.75 1.48 -16.25
C CYS A 199 23.57 2.34 -16.71
N SER A 200 23.53 3.61 -16.32
CA SER A 200 22.51 4.55 -16.81
C SER A 200 22.66 4.83 -18.30
N GLU A 201 23.90 4.95 -18.80
CA GLU A 201 24.17 5.08 -20.24
C GLU A 201 23.81 3.80 -21.01
N LEU A 202 24.01 2.61 -20.44
CA LEU A 202 23.55 1.35 -21.03
C LEU A 202 22.01 1.31 -21.22
N ILE A 203 21.25 1.88 -20.28
CA ILE A 203 19.79 1.99 -20.40
C ILE A 203 19.42 2.98 -21.51
N LYS A 204 20.05 4.17 -21.52
CA LYS A 204 19.76 5.21 -22.53
C LYS A 204 20.06 4.71 -23.94
N GLU A 205 21.27 4.20 -24.19
CA GLU A 205 21.68 3.73 -25.51
C GLU A 205 20.94 2.43 -25.90
N GLY A 206 20.62 1.55 -24.94
CA GLY A 206 19.85 0.34 -25.19
C GLY A 206 18.41 0.57 -25.66
N LEU A 207 17.81 1.72 -25.27
CA LEU A 207 16.43 2.09 -25.62
C LEU A 207 16.32 3.12 -26.75
N LYS A 208 17.36 3.90 -27.02
CA LYS A 208 17.38 5.04 -27.97
C LYS A 208 16.80 4.70 -29.35
N ASP A 209 17.12 3.51 -29.83
CA ASP A 209 16.79 3.05 -31.17
C ASP A 209 15.61 2.05 -31.21
N VAL A 210 14.86 1.91 -30.12
CA VAL A 210 13.71 1.00 -30.03
C VAL A 210 12.42 1.71 -30.45
N PRO A 211 11.62 1.15 -31.37
CA PRO A 211 11.84 -0.07 -32.15
C PRO A 211 12.55 0.16 -33.50
N ARG A 212 13.01 1.39 -33.77
CA ARG A 212 13.22 1.93 -35.12
C ARG A 212 14.49 1.43 -35.83
N PHE A 213 15.60 1.17 -35.13
CA PHE A 213 16.92 0.94 -35.77
C PHE A 213 17.72 -0.24 -35.23
N ASN A 214 17.16 -1.09 -34.35
CA ASN A 214 17.90 -2.27 -33.90
C ASN A 214 17.73 -3.45 -34.87
N GLU A 215 18.57 -3.52 -35.91
CA GLU A 215 18.61 -4.61 -36.90
C GLU A 215 18.94 -5.99 -36.31
N ASN A 216 19.39 -6.05 -35.06
CA ASN A 216 19.67 -7.31 -34.36
C ASN A 216 18.49 -7.81 -33.53
N CYS A 217 17.41 -7.02 -33.39
CA CYS A 217 16.23 -7.42 -32.63
C CYS A 217 15.08 -7.84 -33.55
N GLU A 218 14.66 -9.09 -33.44
CA GLU A 218 13.54 -9.65 -34.20
C GLU A 218 12.22 -8.89 -33.93
N GLY A 219 12.01 -8.42 -32.69
CA GLY A 219 10.84 -7.59 -32.33
C GLY A 219 10.84 -6.24 -33.05
N CYS A 220 11.99 -5.59 -33.15
CA CYS A 220 12.16 -4.34 -33.89
C CYS A 220 11.94 -4.53 -35.40
N LYS A 221 12.46 -5.62 -35.98
CA LYS A 221 12.20 -5.99 -37.40
C LYS A 221 10.72 -6.19 -37.67
N LYS A 222 10.03 -6.96 -36.83
CA LYS A 222 8.59 -7.22 -36.94
C LYS A 222 7.79 -5.92 -36.83
N THR A 223 8.15 -5.06 -35.88
CA THR A 223 7.53 -3.73 -35.71
C THR A 223 7.70 -2.86 -36.95
N ASN A 224 8.92 -2.76 -37.48
CA ASN A 224 9.19 -1.96 -38.67
C ASN A 224 8.41 -2.49 -39.88
N LYS A 225 8.34 -3.82 -40.06
CA LYS A 225 7.55 -4.45 -41.13
C LYS A 225 6.07 -4.10 -41.02
N GLU A 226 5.46 -4.25 -39.84
CA GLU A 226 4.04 -3.93 -39.66
C GLU A 226 3.75 -2.43 -39.78
N ARG A 227 4.69 -1.56 -39.38
CA ARG A 227 4.59 -0.11 -39.60
C ARG A 227 4.63 0.26 -41.08
N GLU A 228 5.53 -0.33 -41.87
CA GLU A 228 5.55 -0.11 -43.32
C GLU A 228 4.29 -0.65 -44.00
N ASN A 229 3.77 -1.80 -43.55
CA ASN A 229 2.47 -2.32 -44.02
C ASN A 229 1.33 -1.33 -43.74
N LEU A 230 1.29 -0.74 -42.55
CA LEU A 230 0.30 0.27 -42.20
C LEU A 230 0.47 1.56 -43.02
N LYS A 231 1.70 2.03 -43.24
CA LYS A 231 1.96 3.22 -44.08
C LYS A 231 1.50 3.01 -45.52
N THR A 232 1.77 1.85 -46.10
CA THR A 232 1.31 1.51 -47.46
C THR A 232 -0.21 1.52 -47.52
N TYR A 233 -0.87 0.90 -46.54
CA TYR A 233 -2.33 0.92 -46.41
C TYR A 233 -2.90 2.34 -46.27
N LEU A 234 -2.28 3.21 -45.47
CA LEU A 234 -2.74 4.58 -45.27
C LEU A 234 -2.59 5.42 -46.56
N LYS A 235 -1.51 5.22 -47.32
CA LYS A 235 -1.29 5.87 -48.63
C LYS A 235 -2.33 5.45 -49.66
N GLU A 236 -2.66 4.16 -49.71
CA GLU A 236 -3.66 3.61 -50.64
C GLU A 236 -5.08 4.12 -50.33
N ASN A 237 -5.42 4.29 -49.05
CA ASN A 237 -6.77 4.68 -48.61
C ASN A 237 -6.97 6.17 -48.34
N LYS A 238 -5.98 7.04 -48.67
CA LYS A 238 -6.02 8.50 -48.44
C LYS A 238 -6.41 8.87 -46.99
N THR A 239 -6.01 8.04 -46.04
CA THR A 239 -6.32 8.19 -44.61
C THR A 239 -5.20 8.89 -43.83
N ASP A 240 -5.63 9.59 -42.79
CA ASP A 240 -5.03 10.71 -42.08
C ASP A 240 -3.61 10.50 -41.47
N GLU A 241 -2.81 11.58 -41.45
CA GLU A 241 -1.50 11.69 -40.76
C GLU A 241 -1.60 11.39 -39.25
N ARG A 242 -2.82 11.48 -38.71
CA ARG A 242 -3.17 11.24 -37.30
C ARG A 242 -2.77 9.86 -36.78
N CYS A 243 -2.82 8.81 -37.60
CA CYS A 243 -2.43 7.46 -37.17
C CYS A 243 -0.92 7.34 -36.89
N GLU A 244 -0.07 8.00 -37.68
CA GLU A 244 1.38 8.02 -37.44
C GLU A 244 1.73 8.82 -36.18
N ILE A 245 0.98 9.88 -35.88
CA ILE A 245 1.12 10.65 -34.63
C ILE A 245 0.78 9.76 -33.43
N GLU A 246 -0.31 8.98 -33.51
CA GLU A 246 -0.71 8.06 -32.44
C GLU A 246 0.36 6.99 -32.16
N ILE A 247 0.88 6.35 -33.21
CA ILE A 247 1.92 5.30 -33.06
C ILE A 247 3.21 5.90 -32.50
N LYS A 248 3.63 7.10 -32.95
CA LYS A 248 4.78 7.80 -32.37
C LYS A 248 4.55 8.13 -30.89
N GLY A 249 3.33 8.56 -30.54
CA GLY A 249 2.93 8.80 -29.15
C GLY A 249 3.04 7.53 -28.30
N TYR A 250 2.56 6.40 -28.82
CA TYR A 250 2.62 5.09 -28.15
C TYR A 250 4.06 4.63 -27.90
N ILE A 251 4.93 4.74 -28.91
CA ILE A 251 6.37 4.43 -28.77
C ILE A 251 7.03 5.30 -27.69
N LYS A 252 6.74 6.61 -27.68
CA LYS A 252 7.31 7.54 -26.68
C LYS A 252 6.85 7.20 -25.26
N GLN A 253 5.59 6.80 -25.09
CA GLN A 253 5.07 6.36 -23.80
C GLN A 253 5.79 5.11 -23.30
N HIS A 254 5.93 4.10 -24.16
CA HIS A 254 6.65 2.86 -23.82
C HIS A 254 8.12 3.07 -23.53
N TYR A 255 8.79 3.96 -24.27
CA TYR A 255 10.15 4.38 -23.97
C TYR A 255 10.27 4.92 -22.54
N ASN A 256 9.42 5.89 -22.18
CA ASN A 256 9.46 6.51 -20.85
C ASN A 256 9.16 5.50 -19.73
N LEU A 257 8.15 4.64 -19.93
CA LEU A 257 7.78 3.61 -18.94
C LEU A 257 8.92 2.61 -18.73
N THR A 258 9.49 2.11 -19.83
CA THR A 258 10.61 1.14 -19.79
C THR A 258 11.86 1.77 -19.18
N PHE A 259 12.16 3.03 -19.51
CA PHE A 259 13.28 3.77 -18.93
C PHE A 259 13.14 3.89 -17.41
N ILE A 260 11.98 4.37 -16.92
CA ILE A 260 11.71 4.48 -15.47
C ILE A 260 11.84 3.13 -14.78
N LYS A 261 11.31 2.06 -15.38
CA LYS A 261 11.37 0.71 -14.83
C LYS A 261 12.81 0.23 -14.70
N LEU A 262 13.62 0.36 -15.76
CA LEU A 262 15.03 -0.05 -15.74
C LEU A 262 15.87 0.77 -14.77
N THR A 263 15.67 2.10 -14.69
CA THR A 263 16.35 2.95 -13.70
C THR A 263 16.05 2.51 -12.27
N ARG A 264 14.80 2.17 -11.98
CA ARG A 264 14.41 1.68 -10.65
C ARG A 264 15.03 0.32 -10.32
N ILE A 265 15.06 -0.61 -11.28
CA ILE A 265 15.73 -1.90 -11.09
C ILE A 265 17.23 -1.68 -10.81
N LEU A 266 17.85 -0.74 -11.52
CA LEU A 266 19.24 -0.35 -11.30
C LEU A 266 19.45 0.20 -9.89
N ASP A 267 18.66 1.20 -9.47
CA ASP A 267 18.77 1.80 -8.14
C ASP A 267 18.58 0.75 -7.02
N ALA A 268 17.60 -0.14 -7.15
CA ALA A 268 17.39 -1.23 -6.20
C ALA A 268 18.60 -2.16 -6.08
N HIS A 269 19.29 -2.44 -7.19
CA HIS A 269 20.53 -3.21 -7.18
C HIS A 269 21.68 -2.48 -6.48
N PHE A 270 21.84 -1.16 -6.71
CA PHE A 270 22.84 -0.35 -6.01
C PHE A 270 22.60 -0.31 -4.50
N ILE A 271 21.33 -0.20 -4.08
CA ILE A 271 20.95 -0.26 -2.66
C ILE A 271 21.32 -1.62 -2.05
N ARG A 272 20.92 -2.73 -2.69
CA ARG A 272 21.22 -4.09 -2.21
C ARG A 272 22.71 -4.39 -2.04
N LYS A 273 23.56 -3.80 -2.86
CA LYS A 273 25.02 -3.97 -2.80
C LYS A 273 25.71 -2.99 -1.84
N GLY A 274 24.96 -2.12 -1.17
CA GLY A 274 25.51 -1.10 -0.27
C GLY A 274 26.24 0.03 -0.99
N PHE A 275 25.98 0.23 -2.29
CA PHE A 275 26.64 1.27 -3.09
C PHE A 275 25.94 2.63 -3.03
N SER A 276 24.77 2.73 -2.37
CA SER A 276 24.06 3.98 -2.14
C SER A 276 24.49 4.60 -0.80
N SER A 277 25.31 5.65 -0.87
CA SER A 277 25.71 6.45 0.30
C SER A 277 24.50 7.08 1.00
N GLU A 278 23.50 7.50 0.22
CA GLU A 278 22.28 8.18 0.71
C GLU A 278 21.38 7.24 1.53
N CYS A 279 21.25 5.97 1.12
CA CYS A 279 20.54 4.96 1.93
C CYS A 279 21.32 4.60 3.20
N LEU A 280 22.65 4.50 3.12
CA LEU A 280 23.49 4.25 4.30
C LEU A 280 23.39 5.40 5.31
N GLU A 281 23.36 6.65 4.86
CA GLU A 281 23.17 7.82 5.72
C GLU A 281 21.81 7.81 6.44
N ILE A 282 20.73 7.48 5.72
CA ILE A 282 19.39 7.38 6.33
C ILE A 282 19.33 6.23 7.35
N ILE A 283 19.92 5.08 7.02
CA ILE A 283 19.98 3.92 7.93
C ILE A 283 20.81 4.28 9.17
N ASN A 284 21.99 4.86 8.98
CA ASN A 284 22.86 5.25 10.09
C ASN A 284 22.19 6.29 10.99
N LYS A 285 21.53 7.30 10.41
CA LYS A 285 20.79 8.30 11.17
C LYS A 285 19.62 7.69 11.96
N GLY A 286 18.86 6.77 11.35
CA GLY A 286 17.79 6.05 12.05
C GLY A 286 18.33 5.17 13.18
N ILE A 287 19.47 4.52 12.96
CA ILE A 287 20.17 3.75 14.00
C ILE A 287 20.64 4.66 15.14
N GLU A 288 21.21 5.83 14.84
CA GLU A 288 21.64 6.82 15.85
C GLU A 288 20.45 7.34 16.68
N GLU A 289 19.34 7.68 16.04
CA GLU A 289 18.10 8.11 16.71
C GLU A 289 17.52 6.99 17.60
N ILE A 290 17.58 5.74 17.14
CA ILE A 290 17.14 4.56 17.89
C ILE A 290 18.07 4.27 19.08
N ILE A 291 19.39 4.40 18.91
CA ILE A 291 20.37 4.23 19.99
C ILE A 291 20.16 5.27 21.09
N GLN A 292 19.72 6.48 20.74
CA GLN A 292 19.41 7.55 21.69
C GLN A 292 18.04 7.41 22.37
N GLY A 293 17.13 6.59 21.85
CA GLY A 293 15.70 6.65 22.20
C GLY A 293 15.22 5.76 23.35
N GLU A 294 15.95 4.73 23.79
CA GLU A 294 15.34 3.69 24.64
C GLU A 294 16.32 2.89 25.52
N ARG A 295 17.44 3.49 25.93
CA ARG A 295 18.22 2.96 27.06
C ARG A 295 17.87 3.80 28.28
N PHE A 296 17.28 3.19 29.30
CA PHE A 296 17.37 3.79 30.63
C PHE A 296 18.86 3.93 30.94
N SER A 297 19.30 5.14 31.29
CA SER A 297 20.59 5.23 31.95
C SER A 297 20.47 4.55 33.31
N ASP A 298 21.57 3.98 33.83
CA ASP A 298 21.58 3.42 35.19
C ASP A 298 21.11 4.46 36.22
N GLU A 299 21.36 5.74 35.94
CA GLU A 299 20.93 6.89 36.72
C GLU A 299 19.40 7.05 36.73
N GLU A 300 18.73 6.98 35.57
CA GLU A 300 17.26 7.08 35.45
C GLU A 300 16.54 5.89 36.13
N LEU A 301 17.11 4.68 36.01
CA LEU A 301 16.58 3.50 36.70
C LEU A 301 16.69 3.67 38.22
N ILE A 302 17.86 4.11 38.70
CA ILE A 302 18.08 4.36 40.13
C ILE A 302 17.11 5.43 40.64
N GLU A 303 16.87 6.50 39.88
CA GLU A 303 15.89 7.53 40.25
C GLU A 303 14.47 6.97 40.39
N GLN A 304 14.05 6.09 39.48
CA GLN A 304 12.74 5.44 39.56
C GLN A 304 12.62 4.51 40.76
N ILE A 305 13.63 3.68 41.03
CA ILE A 305 13.67 2.84 42.23
C ILE A 305 13.61 3.72 43.48
N ASP A 306 14.43 4.77 43.54
CA ASP A 306 14.47 5.68 44.68
C ASP A 306 13.14 6.40 44.92
N GLN A 307 12.46 6.78 43.84
CA GLN A 307 11.13 7.39 43.92
C GLN A 307 10.09 6.38 44.42
N GLU A 308 10.12 5.13 43.96
CA GLU A 308 9.21 4.10 44.44
C GLU A 308 9.46 3.73 45.91
N VAL A 309 10.73 3.68 46.35
CA VAL A 309 11.09 3.51 47.77
C VAL A 309 10.59 4.69 48.60
N LYS A 310 10.68 5.91 48.08
CA LYS A 310 10.14 7.10 48.75
C LYS A 310 8.62 7.03 48.90
N ASP A 311 7.91 6.56 47.88
CA ASP A 311 6.46 6.47 47.91
C ASP A 311 5.98 5.36 48.86
N GLU A 312 6.67 4.21 48.89
CA GLU A 312 6.33 3.09 49.77
C GLU A 312 6.77 3.29 51.23
N PHE A 313 7.94 3.90 51.47
CA PHE A 313 8.56 4.01 52.80
C PHE A 313 8.72 5.45 53.30
N GLY A 314 8.27 6.46 52.57
CA GLY A 314 8.44 7.87 52.94
C GLY A 314 7.77 8.28 54.26
N HIS A 315 6.73 7.54 54.67
CA HIS A 315 6.09 7.70 55.98
C HIS A 315 6.97 7.19 57.14
N VAL A 316 8.01 6.40 56.85
CA VAL A 316 9.05 5.96 57.78
C VAL A 316 10.32 6.76 57.49
N GLU A 317 10.28 8.05 57.83
CA GLU A 317 11.31 9.06 57.46
C GLU A 317 12.75 8.62 57.80
N SER A 318 12.91 7.83 58.86
CA SER A 318 14.20 7.27 59.28
C SER A 318 14.76 6.16 58.37
N LEU A 319 13.91 5.37 57.69
CA LEU A 319 14.35 4.31 56.77
C LEU A 319 14.79 4.90 55.43
N PHE A 320 13.98 5.77 54.83
CA PHE A 320 14.32 6.38 53.53
C PHE A 320 15.62 7.19 53.60
N ASN A 321 15.82 7.95 54.69
CA ASN A 321 17.05 8.69 54.92
C ASN A 321 18.28 7.78 55.11
N GLN A 322 18.11 6.57 55.65
CA GLN A 322 19.20 5.59 55.76
C GLN A 322 19.47 4.88 54.43
N TYR A 323 18.42 4.57 53.68
CA TYR A 323 18.52 4.04 52.32
C TYR A 323 19.30 4.98 51.40
N LYS A 324 19.01 6.29 51.43
CA LYS A 324 19.75 7.30 50.67
C LYS A 324 21.22 7.46 51.07
N LYS A 325 21.59 7.05 52.29
CA LYS A 325 23.00 7.03 52.74
C LYS A 325 23.74 5.78 52.27
N GLU A 326 23.03 4.80 51.69
CA GLU A 326 23.57 3.54 51.18
C GLU A 326 24.39 2.75 52.23
N ILE A 327 24.03 2.91 53.50
CA ILE A 327 24.66 2.19 54.61
C ILE A 327 23.93 0.87 54.81
N LEU A 328 24.59 -0.23 54.43
CA LEU A 328 24.08 -1.57 54.66
C LEU A 328 24.06 -1.87 56.17
N PRO A 329 22.90 -2.22 56.76
CA PRO A 329 22.83 -2.56 58.18
C PRO A 329 23.45 -3.92 58.44
N ASP A 330 24.23 -4.02 59.51
CA ASP A 330 24.80 -5.27 60.01
C ASP A 330 23.76 -6.00 60.87
N LEU A 331 23.05 -6.98 60.28
CA LEU A 331 21.96 -7.70 60.93
C LEU A 331 22.43 -8.49 62.18
N TYR A 332 23.71 -8.87 62.27
CA TYR A 332 24.29 -9.53 63.43
C TYR A 332 24.35 -8.63 64.67
N LYS A 333 24.45 -7.32 64.46
CA LYS A 333 24.46 -6.31 65.52
C LYS A 333 23.08 -5.76 65.84
N CYS A 334 22.06 -6.15 65.07
CA CYS A 334 20.71 -5.67 65.26
C CYS A 334 20.01 -6.48 66.36
N LYS A 335 19.50 -5.77 67.37
CA LYS A 335 18.58 -6.36 68.34
C LYS A 335 17.32 -6.80 67.61
N ALA A 336 16.93 -8.06 67.77
CA ALA A 336 15.87 -8.70 67.01
C ALA A 336 14.62 -8.97 67.84
N PHE A 337 14.80 -9.28 69.12
CA PHE A 337 13.72 -9.68 70.03
C PHE A 337 13.79 -8.94 71.35
N GLU A 338 12.63 -8.84 71.99
CA GLU A 338 12.44 -8.28 73.31
C GLU A 338 11.86 -9.36 74.23
N PHE A 339 12.53 -9.65 75.35
CA PHE A 339 12.06 -10.59 76.36
C PHE A 339 11.83 -9.87 77.69
N GLY A 340 10.65 -10.06 78.28
CA GLY A 340 10.35 -9.57 79.62
C GLY A 340 10.83 -10.55 80.69
N VAL A 341 11.66 -10.09 81.63
CA VAL A 341 12.04 -10.83 82.85
C VAL A 341 11.69 -9.94 84.06
N GLY A 342 10.50 -10.14 84.63
CA GLY A 342 9.99 -9.27 85.70
C GLY A 342 9.67 -7.86 85.19
N SER A 343 10.19 -6.82 85.84
CA SER A 343 10.07 -5.42 85.40
C SER A 343 11.14 -4.98 84.40
N PHE A 344 12.01 -5.89 83.96
CA PHE A 344 13.11 -5.59 83.05
C PHE A 344 12.85 -6.16 81.66
N THR A 345 13.16 -5.33 80.67
CA THR A 345 13.18 -5.70 79.27
C THR A 345 14.62 -6.04 78.86
N ILE A 346 14.84 -7.23 78.27
CA ILE A 346 16.12 -7.63 77.69
C ILE A 346 15.96 -7.77 76.18
N GLU A 347 16.72 -6.98 75.43
CA GLU A 347 16.79 -7.06 73.98
C GLU A 347 17.93 -7.99 73.56
N ARG A 348 17.68 -8.91 72.62
CA ARG A 348 18.69 -9.87 72.13
C ARG A 348 18.88 -9.77 70.62
N CYS A 349 20.13 -9.89 70.18
CA CYS A 349 20.48 -10.10 68.78
C CYS A 349 20.26 -11.57 68.39
N LEU A 350 20.13 -11.80 67.09
CA LEU A 350 20.14 -13.16 66.52
C LEU A 350 21.52 -13.80 66.63
N ASP A 351 21.56 -15.12 66.65
CA ASP A 351 22.81 -15.84 66.46
C ASP A 351 23.22 -15.85 64.98
N ASN A 352 24.46 -16.26 64.72
CA ASN A 352 24.99 -16.22 63.36
C ASN A 352 24.23 -17.15 62.40
N THR A 353 23.68 -18.27 62.89
CA THR A 353 22.98 -19.23 62.04
C THR A 353 21.63 -18.66 61.59
N ASP A 354 20.92 -18.02 62.51
CA ASP A 354 19.64 -17.36 62.28
C ASP A 354 19.75 -16.15 61.33
N VAL A 355 20.80 -15.33 61.49
CA VAL A 355 21.05 -14.20 60.57
C VAL A 355 21.35 -14.71 59.16
N ASN A 356 22.21 -15.73 59.03
CA ASN A 356 22.53 -16.32 57.73
C ASN A 356 21.28 -16.91 57.03
N GLU A 357 20.34 -17.50 57.79
CA GLU A 357 19.09 -17.99 57.21
C GLU A 357 18.24 -16.84 56.64
N ILE A 358 18.15 -15.73 57.37
CA ILE A 358 17.44 -14.53 56.92
C ILE A 358 18.12 -13.93 55.70
N GLU A 359 19.43 -13.66 55.76
CA GLU A 359 20.20 -13.07 54.65
C GLU A 359 20.05 -13.90 53.38
N LYS A 360 20.17 -15.23 53.46
CA LYS A 360 20.00 -16.12 52.32
C LYS A 360 18.60 -16.03 51.70
N LYS A 361 17.54 -16.00 52.53
CA LYS A 361 16.16 -15.84 52.03
C LYS A 361 15.94 -14.46 51.41
N LEU A 362 16.59 -13.42 51.94
CA LEU A 362 16.52 -12.07 51.39
C LEU A 362 17.29 -11.95 50.06
N ASP A 363 18.42 -12.64 49.92
CA ASP A 363 19.18 -12.67 48.69
C ASP A 363 18.38 -13.28 47.52
N ASP A 364 17.60 -14.32 47.79
CA ASP A 364 16.80 -15.00 46.77
C ASP A 364 15.50 -14.23 46.40
N LEU A 365 15.13 -13.16 47.13
CA LEU A 365 13.85 -12.44 46.95
C LEU A 365 13.65 -11.90 45.54
N THR A 366 14.65 -11.20 45.01
CA THR A 366 14.57 -10.55 43.70
C THR A 366 14.28 -11.59 42.61
N ASP A 367 14.92 -12.75 42.70
CA ASP A 367 14.75 -13.86 41.75
C ASP A 367 13.37 -14.52 41.87
N ILE A 368 12.85 -14.64 43.10
CA ILE A 368 11.50 -15.16 43.36
C ILE A 368 10.44 -14.23 42.75
N ILE A 369 10.57 -12.92 42.94
CA ILE A 369 9.64 -11.92 42.39
C ILE A 369 9.61 -12.00 40.86
N PHE A 370 10.77 -12.09 40.21
CA PHE A 370 10.86 -12.20 38.75
C PHE A 370 10.34 -13.53 38.20
N LYS A 371 10.61 -14.66 38.88
CA LYS A 371 10.05 -15.97 38.48
C LYS A 371 8.53 -15.97 38.46
N ARG A 372 7.88 -15.31 39.42
CA ARG A 372 6.40 -15.23 39.47
C ARG A 372 5.81 -14.41 38.32
N ARG A 373 6.50 -13.36 37.87
CA ARG A 373 6.01 -12.47 36.80
C ARG A 373 6.48 -12.82 35.39
N ASN A 374 7.38 -13.80 35.25
CA ASN A 374 7.99 -14.19 33.98
C ASN A 374 8.65 -13.01 33.23
N SER A 375 9.25 -12.10 33.99
CA SER A 375 9.91 -10.90 33.48
C SER A 375 11.07 -10.53 34.41
N ARG A 376 12.22 -10.12 33.85
CA ARG A 376 13.45 -9.72 34.57
C ARG A 376 13.83 -8.26 34.31
N HIS A 377 12.85 -7.36 34.22
CA HIS A 377 13.06 -5.92 34.13
C HIS A 377 12.28 -5.17 35.21
N PHE A 378 12.65 -3.91 35.44
CA PHE A 378 12.00 -3.04 36.41
C PHE A 378 10.56 -2.75 35.99
N TYR A 379 9.63 -2.77 36.94
CA TYR A 379 8.25 -2.38 36.71
C TYR A 379 7.70 -1.58 37.89
N PRO A 380 6.78 -0.63 37.65
CA PRO A 380 6.15 0.12 38.73
C PRO A 380 5.41 -0.79 39.71
N GLY A 381 5.75 -0.70 41.00
CA GLY A 381 5.16 -1.50 42.08
C GLY A 381 6.01 -2.71 42.51
N ILE A 382 7.23 -2.87 41.98
CA ILE A 382 8.16 -3.92 42.35
C ILE A 382 8.67 -3.77 43.81
N VAL A 383 8.82 -2.55 44.31
CA VAL A 383 9.24 -2.27 45.70
C VAL A 383 8.14 -2.68 46.67
N ARG A 384 6.88 -2.48 46.30
CA ARG A 384 5.73 -2.95 47.07
C ARG A 384 5.66 -4.48 47.14
N ASP A 385 5.93 -5.15 46.01
CA ASP A 385 5.99 -6.60 45.96
C ASP A 385 7.15 -7.13 46.81
N LEU A 386 8.31 -6.46 46.77
CA LEU A 386 9.46 -6.75 47.63
C LEU A 386 9.10 -6.64 49.12
N ARG A 387 8.50 -5.52 49.55
CA ARG A 387 8.04 -5.32 50.93
C ARG A 387 7.12 -6.44 51.39
N LYS A 388 6.15 -6.81 50.57
CA LYS A 388 5.18 -7.87 50.88
C LYS A 388 5.87 -9.22 51.09
N GLU A 389 6.85 -9.56 50.26
CA GLU A 389 7.58 -10.81 50.41
C GLU A 389 8.53 -10.79 51.62
N ILE A 390 9.16 -9.65 51.95
CA ILE A 390 9.93 -9.48 53.20
C ILE A 390 9.03 -9.73 54.42
N ASP A 391 7.85 -9.12 54.45
CA ASP A 391 6.90 -9.30 55.54
C ASP A 391 6.45 -10.77 55.65
N ASN A 392 6.24 -11.47 54.52
CA ASN A 392 5.93 -12.90 54.51
C ASN A 392 7.06 -13.72 55.13
N ILE A 393 8.31 -13.51 54.70
CA ILE A 393 9.50 -14.22 55.23
C ILE A 393 9.62 -14.00 56.73
N LEU A 394 9.54 -12.75 57.19
CA LEU A 394 9.65 -12.42 58.61
C LEU A 394 8.51 -13.04 59.43
N ASN A 395 7.30 -13.10 58.88
CA ASN A 395 6.16 -13.73 59.55
C ASN A 395 6.29 -15.26 59.60
N GLU A 396 6.81 -15.90 58.55
CA GLU A 396 7.09 -17.34 58.53
C GLU A 396 8.16 -17.71 59.56
N ILE A 397 9.26 -16.96 59.58
CA ILE A 397 10.35 -17.16 60.54
C ILE A 397 9.88 -16.90 61.98
N SER A 398 9.12 -15.82 62.18
CA SER A 398 8.53 -15.51 63.49
C SER A 398 7.64 -16.64 64.02
N LYS A 399 6.87 -17.28 63.13
CA LYS A 399 6.05 -18.46 63.48
C LYS A 399 6.91 -19.69 63.76
N SER A 400 7.92 -19.98 62.93
CA SER A 400 8.77 -21.17 63.12
C SER A 400 9.62 -21.09 64.39
N TRP A 401 10.11 -19.90 64.73
CA TRP A 401 10.94 -19.70 65.92
C TRP A 401 10.13 -19.37 67.17
N ASN A 402 8.81 -19.20 67.04
CA ASN A 402 7.90 -18.77 68.11
C ASN A 402 8.37 -17.48 68.82
N GLN A 403 8.89 -16.54 68.05
CA GLN A 403 9.44 -15.27 68.55
C GLN A 403 8.96 -14.11 67.68
N ARG A 404 8.64 -12.97 68.30
CA ARG A 404 8.13 -11.79 67.60
C ARG A 404 9.24 -10.77 67.39
N PHE A 405 9.59 -10.51 66.13
CA PHE A 405 10.57 -9.48 65.79
C PHE A 405 10.12 -8.09 66.20
N ILE A 406 11.03 -7.32 66.81
CA ILE A 406 10.81 -5.92 67.14
C ILE A 406 10.79 -5.05 65.88
N SER A 407 10.09 -3.91 65.94
CA SER A 407 9.90 -3.03 64.78
C SER A 407 11.22 -2.49 64.21
N GLU A 408 12.21 -2.22 65.06
CA GLU A 408 13.53 -1.75 64.63
C GLU A 408 14.27 -2.80 63.80
N PHE A 409 14.23 -4.07 64.22
CA PHE A 409 14.81 -5.17 63.45
C PHE A 409 14.16 -5.33 62.09
N LYS A 410 12.82 -5.31 62.03
CA LYS A 410 12.08 -5.36 60.76
C LYS A 410 12.48 -4.22 59.83
N ARG A 411 12.75 -3.04 60.39
CA ARG A 411 13.23 -1.87 59.64
C ARG A 411 14.61 -2.11 59.03
N ASN A 412 15.54 -2.65 59.82
CA ASN A 412 16.89 -2.97 59.34
C ASN A 412 16.88 -4.08 58.28
N VAL A 413 16.00 -5.08 58.42
CA VAL A 413 15.79 -6.11 57.39
C VAL A 413 15.24 -5.52 56.09
N ASN A 414 14.25 -4.62 56.17
CA ASN A 414 13.75 -3.92 54.99
C ASN A 414 14.84 -3.07 54.32
N LEU A 415 15.63 -2.34 55.11
CA LEU A 415 16.75 -1.53 54.58
C LEU A 415 17.81 -2.42 53.89
N TYR A 416 18.19 -3.54 54.51
CA TYR A 416 19.11 -4.51 53.93
C TYR A 416 18.60 -5.01 52.57
N ALA A 417 17.36 -5.49 52.54
CA ALA A 417 16.77 -6.06 51.33
C ALA A 417 16.62 -5.02 50.20
N LEU A 418 16.28 -3.77 50.53
CA LEU A 418 16.18 -2.68 49.55
C LEU A 418 17.52 -2.34 48.89
N LEU A 419 18.61 -2.30 49.66
CA LEU A 419 19.95 -2.02 49.14
C LEU A 419 20.47 -3.17 48.26
N MET A 420 20.22 -4.41 48.67
CA MET A 420 20.54 -5.60 47.85
C MET A 420 19.70 -5.66 46.57
N PHE A 421 18.40 -5.34 46.69
CA PHE A 421 17.49 -5.26 45.55
C PHE A 421 17.94 -4.20 44.54
N LYS A 422 18.27 -2.98 44.98
CA LYS A 422 18.77 -1.89 44.12
C LYS A 422 19.94 -2.36 43.25
N THR A 423 20.93 -2.98 43.87
CA THR A 423 22.12 -3.49 43.17
C THR A 423 21.79 -4.58 42.16
N LYS A 424 20.96 -5.57 42.53
CA LYS A 424 20.57 -6.67 41.63
C LYS A 424 19.70 -6.18 40.47
N MET A 425 18.82 -5.21 40.73
CA MET A 425 17.89 -4.67 39.74
C MET A 425 18.62 -3.96 38.60
N VAL A 426 19.68 -3.19 38.90
CA VAL A 426 20.53 -2.59 37.86
C VAL A 426 21.11 -3.66 36.94
N SER A 427 21.72 -4.71 37.51
CA SER A 427 22.30 -5.80 36.71
C SER A 427 21.26 -6.56 35.88
N TYR A 428 20.04 -6.75 36.40
CA TYR A 428 18.97 -7.40 35.65
C TYR A 428 18.44 -6.53 34.51
N GLN A 429 18.29 -5.23 34.75
CA GLN A 429 17.86 -4.28 33.72
C GLN A 429 18.89 -4.19 32.58
N GLU A 430 20.18 -4.07 32.90
CA GLU A 430 21.26 -4.05 31.91
C GLU A 430 21.25 -5.28 30.99
N ASN A 431 21.04 -6.47 31.56
CA ASN A 431 20.97 -7.70 30.79
C ASN A 431 19.70 -7.75 29.92
N TRP A 432 18.56 -7.29 30.45
CA TRP A 432 17.32 -7.21 29.69
C TRP A 432 17.41 -6.21 28.53
N ASP A 433 17.99 -5.03 28.75
CA ASP A 433 18.23 -3.99 27.73
C ASP A 433 19.21 -4.47 26.64
N ARG A 434 20.18 -5.31 27.00
CA ARG A 434 21.07 -5.94 26.02
C ARG A 434 20.33 -6.91 25.09
N GLU A 435 19.38 -7.67 25.64
CA GLU A 435 18.64 -8.69 24.90
C GLU A 435 17.41 -8.14 24.16
N ASN A 436 16.80 -7.06 24.66
CA ASN A 436 15.55 -6.50 24.15
C ASN A 436 15.67 -5.05 23.66
N GLY A 437 16.89 -4.50 23.66
CA GLY A 437 17.16 -3.18 23.12
C GLY A 437 16.86 -3.11 21.62
N PRO A 438 16.60 -1.91 21.08
CA PRO A 438 16.22 -1.75 19.67
C PRO A 438 17.21 -2.38 18.67
N LEU A 439 18.52 -2.33 18.96
CA LEU A 439 19.55 -2.97 18.13
C LEU A 439 19.47 -4.51 18.17
N SER A 440 19.20 -5.12 19.32
CA SER A 440 19.09 -6.58 19.41
C SER A 440 17.83 -7.08 18.72
N VAL A 441 16.72 -6.32 18.81
CA VAL A 441 15.47 -6.61 18.09
C VAL A 441 15.67 -6.50 16.58
N LEU A 442 16.43 -5.51 16.12
CA LEU A 442 16.82 -5.38 14.72
C LEU A 442 17.67 -6.57 14.25
N ASP A 443 18.63 -7.03 15.05
CA ASP A 443 19.43 -8.21 14.72
C ASP A 443 18.58 -9.50 14.71
N GLN A 444 17.69 -9.67 15.68
CA GLN A 444 16.76 -10.82 15.75
C GLN A 444 15.81 -10.85 14.55
N LYS A 445 15.33 -9.69 14.08
CA LYS A 445 14.39 -9.57 12.96
C LYS A 445 15.04 -9.23 11.63
N LYS A 446 16.37 -9.21 11.57
CA LYS A 446 17.15 -8.78 10.40
C LYS A 446 16.73 -9.52 9.13
N GLU A 447 16.64 -10.84 9.20
CA GLU A 447 16.24 -11.65 8.04
C GLU A 447 14.79 -11.38 7.60
N GLU A 448 13.88 -11.15 8.54
CA GLU A 448 12.48 -10.82 8.26
C GLU A 448 12.37 -9.48 7.54
N TYR A 449 13.08 -8.46 8.04
CA TYR A 449 13.11 -7.14 7.41
C TYR A 449 13.77 -7.17 6.04
N ILE A 450 14.87 -7.91 5.86
CA ILE A 450 15.49 -8.12 4.54
C ILE A 450 14.49 -8.75 3.57
N LYS A 451 13.77 -9.79 3.99
CA LYS A 451 12.73 -10.45 3.16
C LYS A 451 11.59 -9.49 2.79
N LEU A 452 11.12 -8.67 3.72
CA LEU A 452 10.08 -7.67 3.47
C LEU A 452 10.54 -6.61 2.46
N ILE A 453 11.76 -6.11 2.62
CA ILE A 453 12.38 -5.14 1.70
C ILE A 453 12.53 -5.76 0.31
N ASP A 454 13.02 -7.01 0.23
CA ASP A 454 13.18 -7.72 -1.04
C ASP A 454 11.85 -7.96 -1.75
N ALA A 455 10.80 -8.33 -1.02
CA ALA A 455 9.46 -8.49 -1.57
C ALA A 455 8.91 -7.15 -2.10
N GLN A 456 9.15 -6.04 -1.40
CA GLN A 456 8.73 -4.72 -1.87
C GLN A 456 9.48 -4.28 -3.13
N PHE A 457 10.79 -4.53 -3.22
CA PHE A 457 11.58 -4.22 -4.41
C PHE A 457 11.24 -5.13 -5.60
N GLN A 458 10.86 -6.40 -5.36
CA GLN A 458 10.52 -7.34 -6.43
C GLN A 458 9.08 -7.19 -6.95
N TYR A 459 8.09 -6.96 -6.08
CA TYR A 459 6.68 -7.12 -6.44
C TYR A 459 5.85 -5.83 -6.41
N ARG A 460 6.26 -4.80 -5.66
CA ARG A 460 5.42 -3.61 -5.46
C ARG A 460 5.41 -2.65 -6.65
N PHE A 461 6.35 -2.79 -7.59
CA PHE A 461 6.49 -1.86 -8.71
C PHE A 461 6.09 -2.45 -10.07
N THR A 462 5.82 -3.75 -10.15
CA THR A 462 5.24 -4.41 -11.33
C THR A 462 3.74 -4.09 -11.48
N LEU A 463 3.08 -3.61 -10.41
CA LEU A 463 1.63 -3.39 -10.35
C LEU A 463 1.18 -1.94 -10.66
N VAL A 464 2.09 -1.01 -10.93
CA VAL A 464 1.72 0.41 -11.21
C VAL A 464 1.63 0.69 -12.72
N SER A 465 2.16 -0.19 -13.56
CA SER A 465 1.99 -0.13 -15.02
C SER A 465 1.07 -1.26 -15.46
N GLU A 466 -0.13 -0.88 -15.87
CA GLU A 466 -1.12 -1.66 -16.61
C GLU A 466 -2.18 -2.42 -15.79
N SER A 467 -3.41 -2.20 -16.24
CA SER A 467 -4.65 -2.86 -15.88
C SER A 467 -4.69 -4.35 -16.29
N HIS A 468 -3.57 -5.06 -16.24
CA HIS A 468 -3.50 -6.50 -16.49
C HIS A 468 -3.46 -7.24 -15.14
N ILE A 469 -4.65 -7.63 -14.68
CA ILE A 469 -4.80 -8.66 -13.65
C ILE A 469 -4.38 -9.98 -14.29
N ILE A 470 -3.11 -10.37 -14.13
CA ILE A 470 -2.73 -11.78 -14.21
C ILE A 470 -2.87 -12.33 -12.80
N GLY A 471 -4.02 -12.94 -12.52
CA GLY A 471 -4.17 -13.78 -11.34
C GLY A 471 -3.25 -14.99 -11.50
N ILE A 472 -2.25 -15.10 -10.63
CA ILE A 472 -1.60 -16.38 -10.38
C ILE A 472 -2.46 -17.06 -9.31
N ILE A 473 -3.18 -18.10 -9.72
CA ILE A 473 -3.83 -19.03 -8.81
C ILE A 473 -2.82 -20.15 -8.50
N TYR A 474 -2.51 -20.24 -7.21
CA TYR A 474 -1.85 -21.28 -6.40
C TYR A 474 -0.49 -20.91 -5.82
#